data_AF-A0A7C5GGZ9-F1
#
_entry.id   AF-A0A7C5GGZ9-F1
#
_cell.length_a   1.000
_cell.length_b   1.000
_cell.length_c   1.000
_cell.angle_alpha   90.00
_cell.angle_beta   90.00
_cell.angle_gamma   90.00
#
_symmetry.space_group_name_H-M   'P 1'
#
loop_
_entity.id
_entity.type
_entity.pdbx_description
1 polymer ?
#
loop_
_entity_poly.entity_id
_entity_poly.type
_entity_poly.pdbx_seq_one_letter_code
_entity_poly.pdbx_strand_id
1 'polypeptide(L)'
;MNPKSAHRGLLDEARRLIAEVYEEALTKARDPGYRADPEADDIYARYNAFDALIAQHEQLRGHSLGWISAAFQPSRGAGATRTAATGEFALVDADEMELTVDRARYVQKAEDAHSQALAELEMRLHELNLMLATALDEEAMHPRSLYRAFEDALGELDADVRSKRIVYRLFHECLAPRLGSFYEHANGVLREAGLLPTEEDIRAALRARQAAS
;
A
#
# COMPACT_ATOMS: atom_id res chain seq x y z
N MET A 1 18.06 -10.77 -16.78
CA MET A 1 16.60 -11.04 -16.71
C MET A 1 15.90 -10.30 -17.87
N ASN A 2 14.75 -10.73 -18.40
CA ASN A 2 14.02 -9.99 -19.46
C ASN A 2 12.91 -9.08 -18.86
N PRO A 3 12.43 -8.04 -19.58
CA PRO A 3 11.42 -7.10 -19.05
C PRO A 3 10.13 -7.75 -18.52
N LYS A 4 9.66 -8.82 -19.18
CA LYS A 4 8.45 -9.56 -18.73
C LYS A 4 8.70 -10.30 -17.42
N SER A 5 9.88 -10.89 -17.24
CA SER A 5 10.26 -11.51 -15.97
C SER A 5 10.44 -10.49 -14.84
N ALA A 6 10.89 -9.26 -15.14
CA ALA A 6 10.97 -8.18 -14.15
C ALA A 6 9.57 -7.75 -13.67
N HIS A 7 8.63 -7.55 -14.61
CA HIS A 7 7.22 -7.24 -14.29
C HIS A 7 6.60 -8.30 -13.36
N ARG A 8 6.79 -9.59 -13.69
CA ARG A 8 6.33 -10.69 -12.84
C ARG A 8 7.01 -10.68 -11.46
N GLY A 9 8.32 -10.44 -11.42
CA GLY A 9 9.09 -10.37 -10.17
C GLY A 9 8.57 -9.28 -9.23
N LEU A 10 8.23 -8.10 -9.76
CA LEU A 10 7.63 -7.03 -8.97
C LEU A 10 6.25 -7.40 -8.40
N LEU A 11 5.40 -8.05 -9.19
CA LEU A 11 4.09 -8.51 -8.70
C LEU A 11 4.25 -9.57 -7.61
N ASP A 12 5.19 -10.50 -7.79
CA ASP A 12 5.47 -11.54 -6.79
C ASP A 12 6.03 -10.93 -5.49
N GLU A 13 6.85 -9.89 -5.56
CA GLU A 13 7.35 -9.15 -4.39
C GLU A 13 6.22 -8.43 -3.66
N ALA A 14 5.33 -7.75 -4.39
CA ALA A 14 4.17 -7.06 -3.82
C ALA A 14 3.22 -8.04 -3.10
N ARG A 15 2.93 -9.18 -3.73
CA ARG A 15 2.09 -10.23 -3.14
C ARG A 15 2.73 -10.83 -1.89
N ARG A 16 4.05 -11.02 -1.89
CA ARG A 16 4.80 -11.49 -0.72
C ARG A 16 4.68 -10.50 0.44
N LEU A 17 4.88 -9.21 0.18
CA LEU A 17 4.74 -8.16 1.19
C LEU A 17 3.35 -8.18 1.84
N ILE A 18 2.28 -8.20 1.04
CA ILE A 18 0.90 -8.27 1.56
C ILE A 18 0.70 -9.52 2.41
N ALA A 19 1.16 -10.68 1.93
CA ALA A 19 1.04 -11.93 2.68
C ALA A 19 1.73 -11.84 4.05
N GLU A 20 2.97 -11.35 4.10
CA GLU A 20 3.74 -11.21 5.35
C GLU A 20 3.07 -10.25 6.35
N VAL A 21 2.47 -9.16 5.85
CA VAL A 21 1.71 -8.22 6.69
C VAL A 21 0.50 -8.89 7.33
N TYR A 22 -0.26 -9.69 6.58
CA TYR A 22 -1.40 -10.45 7.13
C TYR A 22 -0.94 -11.48 8.17
N GLU A 23 0.13 -12.23 7.90
CA GLU A 23 0.63 -13.23 8.86
C GLU A 23 1.07 -12.59 10.18
N GLU A 24 1.79 -11.46 10.14
CA GLU A 24 2.17 -10.74 11.36
C GLU A 24 0.94 -10.14 12.07
N ALA A 25 0.01 -9.53 11.31
CA ALA A 25 -1.21 -8.96 11.88
C ALA A 25 -2.03 -10.03 12.61
N LEU A 26 -2.16 -11.24 12.03
CA LEU A 26 -2.86 -12.36 12.68
C LEU A 26 -2.10 -12.87 13.90
N THR A 27 -0.78 -12.90 13.84
CA THR A 27 0.05 -13.29 14.99
C THR A 27 -0.18 -12.33 16.16
N LYS A 28 -0.15 -11.01 15.89
CA LYS A 28 -0.43 -9.97 16.89
C LYS A 28 -1.86 -10.01 17.40
N ALA A 29 -2.86 -10.16 16.53
CA ALA A 29 -4.26 -10.22 16.91
C ALA A 29 -4.61 -11.44 17.80
N ARG A 30 -3.87 -12.54 17.63
CA ARG A 30 -4.02 -13.75 18.44
C ARG A 30 -3.25 -13.69 19.78
N ASP A 31 -2.34 -12.74 19.94
CA ASP A 31 -1.57 -12.56 21.18
C ASP A 31 -2.41 -11.78 22.20
N PRO A 32 -2.83 -12.38 23.33
CA PRO A 32 -3.59 -11.69 24.36
C PRO A 32 -2.84 -10.53 25.03
N GLY A 33 -1.51 -10.52 24.92
CA GLY A 33 -0.62 -9.48 25.45
C GLY A 33 -0.41 -8.31 24.48
N TYR A 34 -0.74 -8.48 23.20
CA TYR A 34 -0.53 -7.43 22.21
C TYR A 34 -1.49 -6.26 22.44
N ARG A 35 -0.93 -5.06 22.54
CA ARG A 35 -1.66 -3.81 22.63
C ARG A 35 -1.05 -2.82 21.64
N ALA A 36 -1.79 -2.53 20.57
CA ALA A 36 -1.39 -1.55 19.55
C ALA A 36 -1.24 -0.16 20.19
N ASP A 37 -2.30 0.31 20.85
CA ASP A 37 -2.27 1.48 21.74
C ASP A 37 -3.20 1.23 22.95
N PRO A 38 -2.65 0.92 24.14
CA PRO A 38 -3.46 0.65 25.33
C PRO A 38 -4.33 1.82 25.79
N GLU A 39 -3.97 3.06 25.44
CA GLU A 39 -4.61 4.29 25.91
C GLU A 39 -5.63 4.84 24.91
N ALA A 40 -5.44 4.58 23.61
CA ALA A 40 -6.34 5.07 22.55
C ALA A 40 -7.47 4.09 22.18
N ASP A 41 -7.30 2.78 22.39
CA ASP A 41 -8.25 1.78 21.91
C ASP A 41 -9.25 1.36 23.00
N ASP A 42 -10.55 1.55 22.75
CA ASP A 42 -11.61 0.94 23.54
C ASP A 42 -11.46 -0.59 23.56
N ILE A 43 -11.59 -1.20 24.75
CA ILE A 43 -11.33 -2.64 24.94
C ILE A 43 -12.28 -3.49 24.09
N TYR A 44 -13.56 -3.08 23.96
CA TYR A 44 -14.54 -3.81 23.16
C TYR A 44 -14.28 -3.63 21.67
N ALA A 45 -14.00 -2.41 21.21
CA ALA A 45 -13.62 -2.15 19.83
C ALA A 45 -12.39 -2.98 19.42
N ARG A 46 -11.38 -3.10 20.29
CA ARG A 46 -10.20 -3.93 20.01
C ARG A 46 -10.54 -5.42 19.94
N TYR A 47 -11.34 -5.93 20.88
CA TYR A 47 -11.77 -7.32 20.86
C TYR A 47 -12.52 -7.64 19.56
N ASN A 48 -13.49 -6.80 19.19
CA ASN A 48 -14.26 -6.95 17.96
C ASN A 48 -13.37 -6.84 16.71
N ALA A 49 -12.42 -5.89 16.69
CA ALA A 49 -11.45 -5.73 15.61
C ALA A 49 -10.63 -7.01 15.37
N PHE A 50 -10.06 -7.58 16.43
CA PHE A 50 -9.21 -8.76 16.33
C PHE A 50 -10.01 -10.02 16.02
N ASP A 51 -11.19 -10.18 16.61
CA ASP A 51 -12.08 -11.30 16.31
C ASP A 51 -12.55 -11.25 14.85
N ALA A 52 -12.99 -10.09 14.36
CA ALA A 52 -13.39 -9.90 12.97
C ALA A 52 -12.22 -10.12 12.00
N LEU A 53 -11.02 -9.60 12.31
CA LEU A 53 -9.83 -9.83 11.51
C LEU A 53 -9.50 -11.33 11.43
N ILE A 54 -9.48 -12.04 12.55
CA ILE A 54 -9.19 -13.48 12.59
C ILE A 54 -10.24 -14.26 11.80
N ALA A 55 -11.53 -13.94 11.97
CA ALA A 55 -12.63 -14.62 11.30
C ALA A 55 -12.61 -14.41 9.78
N GLN A 56 -12.25 -13.21 9.30
CA GLN A 56 -12.39 -12.81 7.89
C GLN A 56 -11.05 -12.74 7.14
N HIS A 57 -9.93 -13.11 7.76
CA HIS A 57 -8.59 -12.89 7.21
C HIS A 57 -8.37 -13.44 5.80
N GLU A 58 -8.92 -14.61 5.46
CA GLU A 58 -8.77 -15.20 4.12
C GLU A 58 -9.44 -14.34 3.05
N GLN A 59 -10.66 -13.85 3.33
CA GLN A 59 -11.41 -12.96 2.44
C GLN A 59 -10.68 -11.62 2.28
N LEU A 60 -10.29 -11.00 3.38
CA LEU A 60 -9.58 -9.72 3.37
C LEU A 60 -8.27 -9.82 2.60
N ARG A 61 -7.46 -10.86 2.88
CA ARG A 61 -6.21 -11.13 2.17
C ARG A 61 -6.45 -11.37 0.69
N GLY A 62 -7.49 -12.14 0.34
CA GLY A 62 -7.90 -12.37 -1.05
C GLY A 62 -8.23 -11.06 -1.78
N HIS A 63 -8.98 -10.17 -1.14
CA HIS A 63 -9.30 -8.85 -1.68
C HIS A 63 -8.06 -7.97 -1.85
N SER A 64 -7.17 -7.87 -0.86
CA SER A 64 -5.94 -7.07 -1.00
C SER A 64 -5.01 -7.62 -2.08
N LEU A 65 -4.85 -8.94 -2.18
CA LEU A 65 -4.06 -9.56 -3.25
C LEU A 65 -4.69 -9.38 -4.64
N GLY A 66 -6.02 -9.42 -4.71
CA GLY A 66 -6.79 -9.11 -5.92
C GLY A 66 -6.57 -7.66 -6.37
N TRP A 67 -6.64 -6.72 -5.43
CA TRP A 67 -6.38 -5.30 -5.68
C TRP A 67 -4.98 -5.06 -6.22
N ILE A 68 -3.94 -5.58 -5.56
CA ILE A 68 -2.56 -5.48 -6.05
C ILE A 68 -2.41 -6.12 -7.42
N SER A 69 -3.00 -7.29 -7.64
CA SER A 69 -2.93 -7.94 -8.94
C SER A 69 -3.57 -7.09 -10.05
N ALA A 70 -4.67 -6.39 -9.75
CA ALA A 70 -5.33 -5.48 -10.66
C ALA A 70 -4.51 -4.21 -10.93
N ALA A 71 -3.89 -3.61 -9.91
CA ALA A 71 -3.00 -2.46 -10.05
C ALA A 71 -1.79 -2.75 -10.96
N PHE A 72 -1.35 -4.01 -11.02
CA PHE A 72 -0.28 -4.47 -11.90
C PHE A 72 -0.73 -4.85 -13.31
N GLN A 73 -2.03 -4.86 -13.57
CA GLN A 73 -2.51 -5.09 -14.93
C GLN A 73 -2.20 -3.87 -15.80
N PRO A 74 -1.94 -4.08 -17.10
CA PRO A 74 -1.78 -2.99 -18.03
C PRO A 74 -2.94 -2.02 -17.96
N SER A 75 -2.64 -0.74 -17.69
CA SER A 75 -3.64 0.32 -17.84
C SER A 75 -4.05 0.35 -19.32
N ARG A 76 -5.24 -0.18 -19.64
CA ARG A 76 -5.79 -0.16 -21.00
C ARG A 76 -6.21 1.26 -21.35
N GLY A 77 -5.25 2.10 -21.73
CA GLY A 77 -5.50 3.38 -22.39
C GLY A 77 -6.12 4.47 -21.50
N ALA A 78 -5.60 5.68 -21.67
CA ALA A 78 -6.07 6.91 -21.06
C ALA A 78 -7.59 7.10 -21.16
N GLY A 79 -8.22 7.60 -20.07
CA GLY A 79 -9.54 8.22 -20.19
C GLY A 79 -10.54 8.03 -19.04
N ALA A 80 -10.19 7.39 -17.92
CA ALA A 80 -11.04 7.46 -16.74
C ALA A 80 -10.55 8.61 -15.85
N THR A 81 -11.05 9.83 -16.09
CA THR A 81 -11.14 10.83 -15.04
C THR A 81 -11.74 10.12 -13.83
N ARG A 82 -10.95 9.93 -12.77
CA ARG A 82 -11.50 9.62 -11.46
C ARG A 82 -12.40 10.80 -11.14
N THR A 83 -13.69 10.65 -11.39
CA THR A 83 -14.70 11.61 -10.94
C THR A 83 -14.51 11.71 -9.43
N ALA A 84 -13.88 12.80 -8.98
CA ALA A 84 -14.01 13.22 -7.62
C ALA A 84 -15.51 13.36 -7.40
N ALA A 85 -16.07 12.45 -6.61
CA ALA A 85 -17.43 12.59 -6.13
C ALA A 85 -17.45 13.86 -5.29
N THR A 86 -17.81 14.97 -5.93
CA THR A 86 -18.44 16.11 -5.26
C THR A 86 -19.83 15.63 -4.82
N GLY A 87 -19.84 14.80 -3.77
CA GLY A 87 -21.04 14.41 -3.04
C GLY A 87 -21.23 15.39 -1.91
N GLU A 88 -22.47 15.78 -1.70
CA GLU A 88 -22.97 16.66 -0.65
C GLU A 88 -22.26 16.42 0.69
N PHE A 89 -22.01 17.51 1.43
CA PHE A 89 -21.50 17.48 2.79
C PHE A 89 -22.52 16.80 3.73
N ALA A 90 -22.61 15.48 3.66
CA ALA A 90 -23.11 14.67 4.75
C ALA A 90 -22.16 14.86 5.94
N LEU A 91 -22.70 14.93 7.16
CA LEU A 91 -21.88 14.85 8.36
C LEU A 91 -21.14 13.50 8.30
N VAL A 92 -19.86 13.53 7.90
CA VAL A 92 -18.96 12.41 8.04
C VAL A 92 -18.79 12.17 9.53
N ASP A 93 -19.04 10.94 9.99
CA ASP A 93 -18.85 10.56 11.38
C ASP A 93 -17.40 10.87 11.80
N ALA A 94 -17.19 11.31 13.04
CA ALA A 94 -15.87 11.67 13.55
C ALA A 94 -14.87 10.52 13.38
N ASP A 95 -15.34 9.28 13.57
CA ASP A 95 -14.53 8.07 13.42
C ASP A 95 -14.12 7.81 11.95
N GLU A 96 -14.99 8.12 10.97
CA GLU A 96 -14.68 7.99 9.54
C GLU A 96 -13.70 9.06 9.06
N MET A 97 -13.86 10.28 9.56
CA MET A 97 -12.92 11.37 9.30
C MET A 97 -11.55 11.04 9.89
N GLU A 98 -11.51 10.52 11.11
CA GLU A 98 -10.26 10.16 11.78
C GLU A 98 -9.54 9.02 11.07
N LEU A 99 -10.27 7.98 10.60
CA LEU A 99 -9.71 6.95 9.74
C LEU A 99 -9.12 7.56 8.46
N THR A 100 -9.77 8.55 7.86
CA THR A 100 -9.26 9.26 6.67
C THR A 100 -7.98 10.05 6.96
N VAL A 101 -7.91 10.72 8.10
CA VAL A 101 -6.72 11.47 8.54
C VAL A 101 -5.55 10.52 8.83
N ASP A 102 -5.80 9.41 9.54
CA ASP A 102 -4.77 8.42 9.83
C ASP A 102 -4.20 7.79 8.55
N ARG A 103 -5.07 7.48 7.59
CA ARG A 103 -4.68 7.00 6.25
C ARG A 103 -3.72 7.95 5.57
N ALA A 104 -4.11 9.22 5.43
CA ALA A 104 -3.27 10.25 4.81
C ALA A 104 -1.92 10.40 5.54
N ARG A 105 -1.93 10.40 6.87
CA ARG A 105 -0.73 10.51 7.70
C ARG A 105 0.22 9.33 7.50
N TYR A 106 -0.28 8.10 7.45
CA TYR A 106 0.54 6.90 7.27
C TYR A 106 1.15 6.83 5.88
N VAL A 107 0.38 7.17 4.85
CA VAL A 107 0.87 7.27 3.46
C VAL A 107 1.98 8.31 3.38
N GLN A 108 1.74 9.54 3.88
CA GLN A 108 2.73 10.62 3.83
C GLN A 108 4.03 10.22 4.56
N LYS A 109 3.91 9.68 5.78
CA LYS A 109 5.07 9.23 6.55
C LYS A 109 5.89 8.18 5.82
N ALA A 110 5.24 7.26 5.12
CA ALA A 110 5.90 6.23 4.33
C ALA A 110 6.57 6.81 3.06
N GLU A 111 5.91 7.74 2.38
CA GLU A 111 6.47 8.44 1.21
C GLU A 111 7.72 9.25 1.60
N ASP A 112 7.67 9.99 2.71
CA ASP A 112 8.79 10.80 3.20
C ASP A 112 9.99 9.92 3.58
N ALA A 113 9.73 8.84 4.35
CA ALA A 113 10.76 7.94 4.85
C ALA A 113 11.50 7.18 3.74
N HIS A 114 10.87 6.99 2.58
CA HIS A 114 11.42 6.19 1.48
C HIS A 114 11.52 6.98 0.15
N SER A 115 11.51 8.31 0.23
CA SER A 115 11.47 9.21 -0.93
C SER A 115 12.56 8.93 -1.98
N GLN A 116 13.80 8.67 -1.55
CA GLN A 116 14.88 8.34 -2.47
C GLN A 116 14.67 7.00 -3.19
N ALA A 117 14.36 5.94 -2.45
CA ALA A 117 14.16 4.61 -3.01
C ALA A 117 12.92 4.55 -3.93
N LEU A 118 11.91 5.37 -3.62
CA LEU A 118 10.72 5.57 -4.47
C LEU A 118 11.06 6.28 -5.76
N ALA A 119 11.81 7.40 -5.72
CA ALA A 119 12.20 8.12 -6.94
C ALA A 119 13.03 7.22 -7.88
N GLU A 120 13.94 6.44 -7.29
CA GLU A 120 14.70 5.42 -8.01
C GLU A 120 13.83 4.34 -8.67
N LEU A 121 12.80 3.87 -7.96
CA LEU A 121 11.87 2.88 -8.45
C LEU A 121 11.01 3.45 -9.60
N GLU A 122 10.48 4.65 -9.44
CA GLU A 122 9.63 5.33 -10.43
C GLU A 122 10.32 5.44 -11.79
N MET A 123 11.58 5.85 -11.82
CA MET A 123 12.30 5.97 -13.10
C MET A 123 12.58 4.60 -13.74
N ARG A 124 12.91 3.59 -12.92
CA ARG A 124 13.10 2.23 -13.44
C ARG A 124 11.79 1.64 -13.98
N LEU A 125 10.66 1.94 -13.33
CA LEU A 125 9.33 1.58 -13.81
C LEU A 125 8.99 2.31 -15.11
N HIS A 126 9.35 3.60 -15.21
CA HIS A 126 9.18 4.37 -16.44
C HIS A 126 9.97 3.76 -17.61
N GLU A 127 11.25 3.44 -17.41
CA GLU A 127 12.07 2.75 -18.42
C GLU A 127 11.49 1.38 -18.78
N LEU A 128 11.03 0.61 -17.79
CA LEU A 128 10.38 -0.68 -18.01
C LEU A 128 9.14 -0.51 -18.89
N ASN A 129 8.32 0.50 -18.63
CA ASN A 129 7.11 0.82 -19.39
C ASN A 129 7.42 1.16 -20.85
N LEU A 130 8.52 1.86 -21.13
CA LEU A 130 8.96 2.13 -22.51
C LEU A 130 9.38 0.85 -23.26
N MET A 131 9.83 -0.18 -22.55
CA MET A 131 10.24 -1.47 -23.13
C MET A 131 9.10 -2.50 -23.24
N LEU A 132 8.01 -2.31 -22.50
CA LEU A 132 6.85 -3.19 -22.52
C LEU A 132 5.80 -2.67 -23.50
N ALA A 133 5.14 -3.59 -24.22
CA ALA A 133 3.97 -3.24 -25.05
C ALA A 133 2.74 -2.81 -24.21
N THR A 134 2.83 -2.95 -22.89
CA THR A 134 1.77 -2.71 -21.93
C THR A 134 2.35 -1.99 -20.72
N ALA A 135 1.90 -0.77 -20.46
CA ALA A 135 2.37 0.03 -19.34
C ALA A 135 1.80 -0.51 -18.02
N LEU A 136 2.69 -0.78 -17.08
CA LEU A 136 2.39 -0.89 -15.65
C LEU A 136 1.95 0.49 -15.15
N ASP A 137 0.97 0.52 -14.25
CA ASP A 137 0.72 1.70 -13.43
C ASP A 137 1.94 2.00 -12.55
N GLU A 138 2.59 3.14 -12.76
CA GLU A 138 3.76 3.58 -12.01
C GLU A 138 3.43 3.83 -10.53
N GLU A 139 2.15 4.07 -10.20
CA GLU A 139 1.67 4.19 -8.82
C GLU A 139 1.44 2.82 -8.16
N ALA A 140 1.46 1.68 -8.88
CA ALA A 140 1.15 0.37 -8.31
C ALA A 140 2.05 -0.02 -7.13
N MET A 141 3.27 0.52 -7.10
CA MET A 141 4.27 0.29 -6.06
C MET A 141 4.37 1.39 -5.01
N HIS A 142 3.59 2.46 -5.12
CA HIS A 142 3.59 3.52 -4.13
C HIS A 142 3.02 3.06 -2.78
N PRO A 143 3.44 3.68 -1.66
CA PRO A 143 2.83 3.45 -0.36
C PRO A 143 1.31 3.58 -0.44
N ARG A 144 0.81 4.60 -1.14
CA ARG A 144 -0.63 4.83 -1.33
C ARG A 144 -1.36 3.61 -1.89
N SER A 145 -0.81 2.95 -2.90
CA SER A 145 -1.42 1.76 -3.51
C SER A 145 -1.39 0.55 -2.58
N LEU A 146 -0.31 0.40 -1.81
CA LEU A 146 -0.18 -0.66 -0.81
C LEU A 146 -1.17 -0.46 0.35
N TYR A 147 -1.28 0.76 0.88
CA TYR A 147 -2.26 1.10 1.92
C TYR A 147 -3.69 0.93 1.42
N ARG A 148 -3.98 1.39 0.19
CA ARG A 148 -5.30 1.23 -0.43
C ARG A 148 -5.74 -0.22 -0.56
N ALA A 149 -4.81 -1.15 -0.79
CA ALA A 149 -5.13 -2.58 -0.81
C ALA A 149 -5.74 -3.06 0.52
N PHE A 150 -5.32 -2.50 1.65
CA PHE A 150 -5.89 -2.79 2.96
C PHE A 150 -7.17 -2.00 3.21
N GLU A 151 -7.23 -0.73 2.79
CA GLU A 151 -8.44 0.10 2.92
C GLU A 151 -9.65 -0.51 2.22
N ASP A 152 -9.46 -0.94 0.96
CA ASP A 152 -10.53 -1.55 0.17
C ASP A 152 -10.97 -2.89 0.81
N ALA A 153 -10.03 -3.67 1.37
CA ALA A 153 -10.38 -4.87 2.11
C ALA A 153 -11.15 -4.57 3.41
N LEU A 154 -10.81 -3.50 4.14
CA LEU A 154 -11.52 -3.09 5.35
C LEU A 154 -12.96 -2.62 5.09
N GLY A 155 -13.28 -2.20 3.86
CA GLY A 155 -14.66 -1.97 3.45
C GLY A 155 -15.56 -3.18 3.71
N GLU A 156 -15.00 -4.38 3.51
CA GLU A 156 -15.68 -5.68 3.60
C GLU A 156 -15.60 -6.31 4.99
N LEU A 157 -14.81 -5.74 5.91
CA LEU A 157 -14.74 -6.21 7.29
C LEU A 157 -16.08 -5.96 7.99
N ASP A 158 -16.72 -7.01 8.48
CA ASP A 158 -17.91 -6.91 9.33
C ASP A 158 -17.53 -6.45 10.74
N ALA A 159 -17.32 -5.15 10.90
CA ALA A 159 -17.03 -4.47 12.16
C ALA A 159 -17.39 -2.98 12.09
N ASP A 160 -17.53 -2.33 13.25
CA ASP A 160 -17.74 -0.87 13.29
C ASP A 160 -16.48 -0.09 12.85
N VAL A 161 -16.65 1.21 12.58
CA VAL A 161 -15.57 2.07 12.06
C VAL A 161 -14.38 2.13 13.03
N ARG A 162 -14.63 2.11 14.34
CA ARG A 162 -13.58 2.08 15.36
C ARG A 162 -12.75 0.80 15.28
N SER A 163 -13.41 -0.35 15.15
CA SER A 163 -12.75 -1.64 14.98
C SER A 163 -11.95 -1.69 13.68
N LYS A 164 -12.52 -1.20 12.56
CA LYS A 164 -11.81 -1.08 11.27
C LYS A 164 -10.55 -0.23 11.38
N ARG A 165 -10.61 0.87 12.13
CA ARG A 165 -9.45 1.74 12.38
C ARG A 165 -8.35 1.03 13.17
N ILE A 166 -8.70 0.25 14.19
CA ILE A 166 -7.73 -0.58 14.94
C ILE A 166 -7.05 -1.58 14.01
N VAL A 167 -7.81 -2.28 13.16
CA VAL A 167 -7.24 -3.21 12.16
C VAL A 167 -6.34 -2.47 11.16
N TYR A 168 -6.75 -1.29 10.69
CA TYR A 168 -5.94 -0.47 9.79
C TYR A 168 -4.60 -0.04 10.42
N ARG A 169 -4.64 0.41 11.68
CA ARG A 169 -3.45 0.75 12.47
C ARG A 169 -2.51 -0.46 12.61
N LEU A 170 -3.06 -1.63 12.91
CA LEU A 170 -2.32 -2.88 12.98
C LEU A 170 -1.64 -3.23 11.65
N PHE A 171 -2.34 -3.07 10.52
CA PHE A 171 -1.71 -3.23 9.19
C PHE A 171 -0.59 -2.24 8.95
N HIS A 172 -0.77 -0.96 9.32
CA HIS A 172 0.29 0.05 9.24
C HIS A 172 1.53 -0.36 10.05
N GLU A 173 1.35 -0.79 11.31
CA GLU A 173 2.44 -1.22 12.19
C GLU A 173 3.21 -2.43 11.63
N CYS A 174 2.53 -3.31 10.90
CA CYS A 174 3.17 -4.44 10.23
C CYS A 174 3.80 -4.04 8.88
N LEU A 175 3.19 -3.12 8.12
CA LEU A 175 3.66 -2.73 6.79
C LEU A 175 4.87 -1.80 6.86
N ALA A 176 4.80 -0.74 7.66
CA ALA A 176 5.78 0.34 7.65
C ALA A 176 7.23 -0.14 7.85
N PRO A 177 7.54 -1.07 8.78
CA PRO A 177 8.90 -1.58 8.95
C PRO A 177 9.47 -2.35 7.75
N ARG A 178 8.61 -2.82 6.83
CA ARG A 178 8.99 -3.64 5.66
C ARG A 178 9.19 -2.84 4.38
N LEU A 179 8.72 -1.59 4.34
CA LEU A 179 8.73 -0.79 3.12
C LEU A 179 10.17 -0.55 2.62
N GLY A 180 11.14 -0.37 3.51
CA GLY A 180 12.54 -0.22 3.14
C GLY A 180 13.08 -1.42 2.34
N SER A 181 13.01 -2.63 2.91
CA SER A 181 13.49 -3.85 2.25
C SER A 181 12.68 -4.18 1.00
N PHE A 182 11.37 -3.89 1.00
CA PHE A 182 10.53 -4.03 -0.17
C PHE A 182 11.03 -3.18 -1.34
N TYR A 183 11.31 -1.89 -1.12
CA TYR A 183 11.82 -1.01 -2.18
C TYR A 183 13.23 -1.39 -2.62
N GLU A 184 14.09 -1.84 -1.71
CA GLU A 184 15.41 -2.37 -2.06
C GLU A 184 15.32 -3.58 -2.99
N HIS A 185 14.45 -4.55 -2.68
CA HIS A 185 14.22 -5.72 -3.52
C HIS A 185 13.61 -5.35 -4.86
N ALA A 186 12.57 -4.50 -4.88
CA ALA A 186 11.92 -4.05 -6.12
C ALA A 186 12.91 -3.34 -7.07
N ASN A 187 13.72 -2.43 -6.52
CA ASN A 187 14.80 -1.79 -7.27
C ASN A 187 15.87 -2.79 -7.72
N GLY A 188 16.18 -3.80 -6.90
CA GLY A 188 17.07 -4.92 -7.24
C GLY A 188 16.59 -5.71 -8.45
N VAL A 189 15.31 -6.10 -8.48
CA VAL A 189 14.66 -6.79 -9.61
C VAL A 189 14.83 -6.00 -10.90
N LEU A 190 14.58 -4.68 -10.87
CA LEU A 190 14.68 -3.84 -12.06
C LEU A 190 16.14 -3.63 -12.50
N ARG A 191 17.05 -3.47 -11.55
CA ARG A 191 18.48 -3.34 -11.82
C ARG A 191 19.05 -4.61 -12.47
N GLU A 192 18.63 -5.80 -12.03
CA GLU A 192 19.03 -7.09 -12.64
C GLU A 192 18.44 -7.31 -14.05
N ALA A 193 17.41 -6.55 -14.40
CA ALA A 193 16.87 -6.44 -15.75
C ALA A 193 17.61 -5.41 -16.62
N GLY A 194 18.59 -4.68 -16.07
CA GLY A 194 19.39 -3.68 -16.79
C GLY A 194 18.77 -2.28 -16.83
N LEU A 195 17.76 -2.01 -16.00
CA LEU A 195 17.11 -0.71 -15.87
C LEU A 195 17.90 0.15 -14.87
N LEU A 196 18.77 1.00 -15.41
CA LEU A 196 19.76 1.77 -14.68
C LEU A 196 19.50 3.26 -14.92
N PRO A 197 18.63 3.90 -14.12
CA PRO A 197 18.45 5.34 -14.19
C PRO A 197 19.79 6.01 -13.89
N THR A 198 20.09 7.09 -14.62
CA THR A 198 21.30 7.86 -14.34
C THR A 198 21.13 8.65 -13.04
N GLU A 199 22.25 9.02 -12.41
CA GLU A 199 22.22 9.84 -11.20
C GLU A 199 21.58 11.23 -11.46
N GLU A 200 21.64 11.69 -12.71
CA GLU A 200 20.98 12.92 -13.16
C GLU A 200 19.46 12.76 -13.22
N ASP A 201 18.97 11.60 -13.67
CA ASP A 201 17.55 11.25 -13.64
C ASP A 201 17.03 11.23 -12.19
N ILE A 202 17.77 10.60 -11.26
CA ILE A 202 17.38 10.53 -9.83
C ILE A 202 17.19 11.94 -9.26
N ARG A 203 18.14 12.85 -9.52
CA ARG A 203 18.06 14.22 -9.02
C ARG A 203 16.92 15.01 -9.66
N ALA A 204 16.61 14.76 -10.94
CA ALA A 204 15.50 15.41 -11.63
C ALA A 204 14.15 14.98 -11.03
N ALA A 205 13.95 13.68 -10.77
CA ALA A 205 12.74 13.15 -10.16
C ALA A 205 12.51 13.71 -8.73
N LEU A 206 13.56 13.74 -7.90
CA LEU A 206 13.48 14.29 -6.54
C LEU A 206 13.07 15.78 -6.53
N ARG A 207 13.60 16.58 -7.47
CA ARG A 207 13.22 18.00 -7.62
C ARG A 207 11.76 18.17 -8.04
N ALA A 208 11.28 17.33 -8.95
CA ALA A 208 9.89 17.37 -9.39
C ALA A 208 8.92 17.08 -8.23
N ARG A 209 9.25 16.11 -7.35
CA ARG A 209 8.45 15.81 -6.14
C ARG A 209 8.45 16.94 -5.13
N GLN A 210 9.61 17.58 -4.89
CA GLN A 210 9.70 18.73 -3.99
C GLN A 210 8.90 19.95 -4.49
N ALA A 211 8.69 20.08 -5.81
CA ALA A 211 7.90 21.15 -6.39
C ALA A 211 6.39 20.85 -6.45
N ALA A 212 5.99 19.59 -6.28
CA ALA A 212 4.60 19.13 -6.30
C ALA A 212 3.99 18.93 -4.89
N SER A 213 4.83 18.99 -3.86
CA SER A 213 4.45 19.04 -2.44
C SER A 213 4.24 20.48 -1.95
#